data_AF-A0A9D2P0C5-F1
#
_entry.id   AF-A0A9D2P0C5-F1
#
_cell.length_a   1.000
_cell.length_b   1.000
_cell.length_c   1.000
_cell.angle_alpha   90.00
_cell.angle_beta   90.00
_cell.angle_gamma   90.00
#
_symmetry.space_group_name_H-M   'P 1'
#
loop_
_entity.id
_entity.type
_entity.pdbx_description
1 polymer ?
#
loop_
_entity_poly.entity_id
_entity_poly.type
_entity_poly.pdbx_seq_one_letter_code
_entity_poly.pdbx_strand_id
1 'polypeptide(L)'
;MAHSKEDIIRRVKEEDIEFIRLQFTDIFGQLKNVAITASQIEKAVNNQCMFDGSSIEGFVRIDESDQYLYPDLKSFRVFPWRPSHGKVARLICDVYNPDGSPFMGDPRHVLKRAIQKARDMGFDAFNVGPEAEFFLFQTDDEGKPTTKTNDEAGYFDLGPLDHGEGTRREICMALEQMGFEIEASHHEVAEGQHEIDFKYEEALHTADNIMTFKLAVKTLAQKNGLHAT
;
A
#
# COMPACT_ATOMS: atom_id res chain seq x y z
N MET A 1 3.66 -16.44 -12.63
CA MET A 1 3.47 -15.07 -13.14
C MET A 1 4.80 -14.33 -13.02
N ALA A 2 5.05 -13.37 -13.89
CA ALA A 2 6.29 -12.60 -14.05
C ALA A 2 6.94 -12.14 -12.73
N HIS A 3 8.16 -12.60 -12.46
CA HIS A 3 8.97 -12.18 -11.30
C HIS A 3 10.44 -11.91 -11.67
N SER A 4 10.81 -12.04 -12.94
CA SER A 4 12.16 -11.71 -13.40
C SER A 4 12.29 -10.21 -13.64
N LYS A 5 13.54 -9.71 -13.64
CA LYS A 5 13.82 -8.31 -13.95
C LYS A 5 13.34 -7.96 -15.36
N GLU A 6 13.60 -8.86 -16.31
CA GLU A 6 13.25 -8.75 -17.71
C GLU A 6 11.74 -8.66 -17.91
N ASP A 7 10.96 -9.45 -17.14
CA ASP A 7 9.50 -9.37 -17.22
C ASP A 7 8.96 -8.04 -16.70
N ILE A 8 9.50 -7.50 -15.60
CA ILE A 8 9.07 -6.19 -15.08
C ILE A 8 9.39 -5.07 -16.07
N ILE A 9 10.60 -5.07 -16.64
CA ILE A 9 11.00 -4.11 -17.67
C ILE A 9 10.07 -4.21 -18.90
N ARG A 10 9.76 -5.44 -19.34
CA ARG A 10 8.84 -5.68 -20.45
C ARG A 10 7.43 -5.15 -20.14
N ARG A 11 6.89 -5.44 -18.95
CA ARG A 11 5.57 -4.95 -18.52
C ARG A 11 5.49 -3.43 -18.44
N VAL A 12 6.54 -2.76 -17.94
CA VAL A 12 6.60 -1.29 -17.92
C VAL A 12 6.41 -0.72 -19.33
N LYS A 13 7.03 -1.34 -20.34
CA LYS A 13 6.89 -0.93 -21.74
C LYS A 13 5.54 -1.32 -22.35
N GLU A 14 5.10 -2.56 -22.18
CA GLU A 14 3.86 -3.08 -22.80
C GLU A 14 2.59 -2.44 -22.23
N GLU A 15 2.61 -2.11 -20.94
CA GLU A 15 1.46 -1.51 -20.26
C GLU A 15 1.46 0.04 -20.33
N ASP A 16 2.41 0.67 -21.02
CA ASP A 16 2.55 2.14 -21.16
C ASP A 16 2.66 2.84 -19.80
N ILE A 17 3.55 2.33 -18.95
CA ILE A 17 3.82 2.87 -17.61
C ILE A 17 4.89 3.95 -17.71
N GLU A 18 4.54 5.17 -17.32
CA GLU A 18 5.44 6.33 -17.36
C GLU A 18 6.15 6.56 -16.02
N PHE A 19 5.50 6.18 -14.91
CA PHE A 19 6.05 6.37 -13.57
C PHE A 19 5.97 5.09 -12.74
N ILE A 20 7.02 4.84 -11.96
CA ILE A 20 7.08 3.74 -10.99
C ILE A 20 7.33 4.34 -9.60
N ARG A 21 6.48 3.99 -8.63
CA ARG A 21 6.67 4.32 -7.22
C ARG A 21 7.40 3.18 -6.52
N LEU A 22 8.61 3.46 -6.04
CA LEU A 22 9.35 2.59 -5.14
C LEU A 22 8.89 2.90 -3.72
N GLN A 23 8.03 2.04 -3.16
CA GLN A 23 7.34 2.27 -1.89
C GLN A 23 8.03 1.52 -0.75
N PHE A 24 8.02 2.09 0.44
CA PHE A 24 8.52 1.46 1.67
C PHE A 24 7.79 2.05 2.88
N THR A 25 7.92 1.44 4.05
CA THR A 25 7.19 1.86 5.26
C THR A 25 8.17 2.33 6.33
N ASP A 26 7.89 3.47 6.95
CA ASP A 26 8.69 3.96 8.10
C ASP A 26 8.27 3.30 9.42
N ILE A 27 8.99 3.60 10.51
CA ILE A 27 8.74 2.98 11.81
C ILE A 27 7.38 3.33 12.44
N PHE A 28 6.71 4.38 11.94
CA PHE A 28 5.38 4.79 12.39
C PHE A 28 4.27 4.17 11.54
N GLY A 29 4.62 3.28 10.61
CA GLY A 29 3.65 2.63 9.72
C GLY A 29 3.12 3.55 8.63
N GLN A 30 3.86 4.62 8.28
CA GLN A 30 3.51 5.50 7.17
C GLN A 30 4.14 4.99 5.86
N LEU A 31 3.32 4.91 4.81
CA LEU A 31 3.80 4.55 3.48
C LEU A 31 4.55 5.73 2.87
N LYS A 32 5.83 5.51 2.54
CA LYS A 32 6.71 6.45 1.85
C LYS A 32 6.96 5.95 0.43
N ASN A 33 7.45 6.83 -0.44
CA ASN A 33 7.86 6.42 -1.78
C ASN A 33 8.87 7.38 -2.41
N VAL A 34 9.64 6.84 -3.35
CA VAL A 34 10.38 7.61 -4.37
C VAL A 34 9.76 7.28 -5.73
N ALA A 35 9.41 8.31 -6.50
CA ALA A 35 8.90 8.15 -7.85
C ALA A 35 10.05 8.23 -8.86
N ILE A 36 10.10 7.28 -9.79
CA ILE A 36 11.04 7.24 -10.90
C ILE A 36 10.29 7.20 -12.22
N THR A 37 10.91 7.67 -13.30
CA THR A 37 10.37 7.53 -14.66
C THR A 37 10.63 6.13 -15.20
N ALA A 38 9.87 5.72 -16.22
CA ALA A 38 10.02 4.44 -16.92
C ALA A 38 11.48 4.17 -17.35
N SER A 39 12.21 5.19 -17.78
CA SER A 39 13.61 5.09 -18.21
C SER A 39 14.57 4.63 -17.10
N GLN A 40 14.17 4.71 -15.83
CA GLN A 40 14.98 4.32 -14.68
C GLN A 40 14.66 2.90 -14.18
N ILE A 41 13.74 2.16 -14.82
CA ILE A 41 13.32 0.84 -14.34
C ILE A 41 14.46 -0.16 -14.25
N GLU A 42 15.41 -0.14 -15.20
CA GLU A 42 16.60 -1.01 -15.16
C GLU A 42 17.45 -0.77 -13.93
N LYS A 43 17.62 0.50 -13.51
CA LYS A 43 18.33 0.86 -12.29
C LYS A 43 17.60 0.33 -11.06
N ALA A 44 16.27 0.46 -11.03
CA ALA A 44 15.45 0.01 -9.91
C ALA A 44 15.51 -1.51 -9.71
N VAL A 45 15.26 -2.31 -10.77
CA VAL A 45 15.27 -3.78 -10.67
C VAL A 45 16.67 -4.35 -10.41
N ASN A 46 17.72 -3.53 -10.55
CA ASN A 46 19.09 -3.86 -10.18
C ASN A 46 19.51 -3.35 -8.80
N ASN A 47 18.57 -2.87 -7.98
CA ASN A 47 18.80 -2.39 -6.60
C ASN A 47 19.74 -1.17 -6.51
N GLN A 48 19.77 -0.35 -7.56
CA GLN A 48 20.68 0.80 -7.65
C GLN A 48 19.99 2.13 -7.32
N CYS A 49 18.72 2.11 -6.93
CA CYS A 49 17.98 3.29 -6.52
C CYS A 49 18.31 3.65 -5.06
N MET A 50 18.77 4.88 -4.87
CA MET A 50 19.12 5.44 -3.56
C MET A 50 18.10 6.48 -3.13
N PHE A 51 18.01 6.73 -1.82
CA PHE A 51 17.29 7.84 -1.23
C PHE A 51 18.00 8.31 0.05
N ASP A 52 17.65 9.52 0.49
CA ASP A 52 18.13 10.07 1.75
C ASP A 52 17.33 9.51 2.93
N GLY A 53 17.91 8.55 3.64
CA GLY A 53 17.37 7.92 4.84
C GLY A 53 17.30 8.86 6.05
N SER A 54 18.09 9.94 6.09
CA SER A 54 18.05 10.90 7.21
C SER A 54 16.74 11.70 7.28
N SER A 55 16.04 11.77 6.15
CA SER A 55 14.74 12.44 6.01
C SER A 55 13.55 11.56 6.42
N ILE A 56 13.78 10.31 6.87
CA ILE A 56 12.75 9.41 7.36
C ILE A 56 12.76 9.41 8.88
N GLU A 57 11.66 9.85 9.50
CA GLU A 57 11.56 9.90 10.95
C GLU A 57 11.77 8.51 11.57
N GLY A 58 12.71 8.43 12.52
CA GLY A 58 13.07 7.17 13.17
C GLY A 58 14.09 6.31 12.41
N PHE A 59 14.46 6.70 11.19
CA PHE A 59 15.69 6.21 10.58
C PHE A 59 16.88 6.99 11.18
N VAL A 60 18.08 6.42 11.02
CA VAL A 60 19.36 6.73 11.69
C VAL A 60 19.69 8.23 11.87
N ARG A 61 20.58 8.52 12.85
CA ARG A 61 21.16 9.85 13.05
C ARG A 61 21.93 10.29 11.79
N ILE A 62 22.07 11.60 11.60
CA ILE A 62 22.61 12.36 10.43
C ILE A 62 23.82 11.73 9.68
N ASP A 63 24.59 10.83 10.28
CA ASP A 63 25.82 10.26 9.71
C ASP A 63 25.61 9.07 8.73
N GLU A 64 24.38 8.59 8.51
CA GLU A 64 24.07 7.48 7.59
C GLU A 64 22.94 7.85 6.61
N SER A 65 23.15 8.90 5.80
CA SER A 65 22.11 9.45 4.90
C SER A 65 21.77 8.56 3.71
N ASP A 66 22.74 7.86 3.13
CA ASP A 66 22.52 7.16 1.86
C ASP A 66 21.99 5.74 2.11
N GLN A 67 20.76 5.47 1.69
CA GLN A 67 20.15 4.15 1.73
C GLN A 67 19.66 3.70 0.36
N TYR A 68 19.56 2.39 0.17
CA TYR A 68 19.17 1.77 -1.09
C TYR A 68 17.80 1.10 -0.99
N LEU A 69 17.02 1.18 -2.07
CA LEU A 69 15.74 0.52 -2.21
C LEU A 69 15.89 -0.74 -3.06
N TYR A 70 15.57 -1.88 -2.46
CA TYR A 70 15.60 -3.20 -3.10
C TYR A 70 14.15 -3.62 -3.39
N PRO A 71 13.65 -3.43 -4.63
CA PRO A 71 12.26 -3.74 -4.95
C PRO A 71 11.97 -5.24 -4.94
N ASP A 72 10.88 -5.61 -4.27
CA ASP A 72 10.29 -6.93 -4.38
C ASP A 72 9.50 -7.02 -5.69
N LEU A 73 10.03 -7.74 -6.68
CA LEU A 73 9.43 -7.84 -8.01
C LEU A 73 8.04 -8.50 -8.00
N LYS A 74 7.71 -9.32 -6.99
CA LYS A 74 6.38 -9.94 -6.84
C LYS A 74 5.30 -8.92 -6.47
N SER A 75 5.73 -7.80 -5.91
CA SER A 75 4.89 -6.70 -5.47
C SER A 75 4.55 -5.72 -6.61
N PHE A 76 4.91 -6.00 -7.87
CA PHE A 76 4.57 -5.10 -8.96
C PHE A 76 3.06 -5.01 -9.16
N ARG A 77 2.49 -3.79 -9.08
CA ARG A 77 1.08 -3.49 -9.36
C ARG A 77 0.93 -2.17 -10.08
N VAL A 78 -0.06 -2.06 -10.97
CA VAL A 78 -0.48 -0.81 -11.61
C VAL A 78 -1.62 -0.20 -10.80
N PHE A 79 -1.61 1.12 -10.59
CA PHE A 79 -2.70 1.80 -9.88
C PHE A 79 -3.91 2.01 -10.81
N PRO A 80 -5.07 1.39 -10.53
CA PRO A 80 -6.24 1.46 -11.42
C PRO A 80 -6.98 2.80 -11.33
N TRP A 81 -6.76 3.58 -10.28
CA TRP A 81 -7.35 4.91 -10.07
C TRP A 81 -6.54 6.06 -10.72
N ARG A 82 -5.54 5.74 -11.54
CA ARG A 82 -4.78 6.73 -12.32
C ARG A 82 -5.26 6.75 -13.78
N PRO A 83 -5.06 7.87 -14.50
CA PRO A 83 -5.47 7.97 -15.90
C PRO A 83 -4.90 6.84 -16.76
N SER A 84 -5.62 6.49 -17.83
CA SER A 84 -5.21 5.45 -18.78
C SER A 84 -3.95 5.81 -19.58
N HIS A 85 -3.66 7.10 -19.72
CA HIS A 85 -2.42 7.63 -20.28
C HIS A 85 -1.49 8.10 -19.16
N GLY A 86 -0.20 7.77 -19.24
CA GLY A 86 0.74 8.05 -18.16
C GLY A 86 0.52 7.17 -16.93
N LYS A 87 0.37 5.85 -17.14
CA LYS A 87 0.07 4.92 -16.05
C LYS A 87 1.17 4.92 -15.01
N VAL A 88 0.75 4.66 -13.77
CA VAL A 88 1.65 4.61 -12.63
C VAL A 88 1.62 3.21 -12.04
N ALA A 89 2.79 2.60 -11.90
CA ALA A 89 2.98 1.34 -11.20
C ALA A 89 3.69 1.54 -9.86
N ARG A 90 3.72 0.50 -9.05
CA ARG A 90 4.49 0.45 -7.80
C ARG A 90 5.27 -0.84 -7.65
N LEU A 91 6.35 -0.75 -6.87
CA LEU A 91 7.09 -1.86 -6.29
C LEU A 91 7.31 -1.52 -4.81
N ILE A 92 6.97 -2.44 -3.92
CA ILE A 92 7.34 -2.36 -2.50
C ILE A 92 8.80 -2.78 -2.37
N CYS A 93 9.56 -2.03 -1.59
CA CYS A 93 10.99 -2.16 -1.44
C CYS A 93 11.35 -2.48 0.00
N ASP A 94 12.39 -3.30 0.17
CA ASP A 94 13.14 -3.36 1.41
C ASP A 94 14.22 -2.26 1.40
N VAL A 95 14.62 -1.82 2.59
CA VAL A 95 15.68 -0.82 2.76
C VAL A 95 17.01 -1.48 3.10
N TYR A 96 18.07 -1.05 2.42
CA TYR A 96 19.42 -1.60 2.57
C TYR A 96 20.45 -0.49 2.81
N ASN A 97 21.50 -0.84 3.55
CA ASN A 97 22.65 0.01 3.80
C ASN A 97 23.60 0.05 2.58
N PRO A 98 24.51 1.04 2.49
CA PRO A 98 25.49 1.12 1.40
C PRO A 98 26.42 -0.08 1.26
N ASP A 99 26.66 -0.81 2.35
CA ASP A 99 27.47 -2.03 2.36
C ASP A 99 26.72 -3.27 1.84
N GLY A 100 25.44 -3.12 1.47
CA GLY A 100 24.56 -4.17 0.99
C GLY A 100 23.91 -5.01 2.09
N SER A 101 24.08 -4.66 3.36
CA SER A 101 23.37 -5.29 4.47
C SER A 101 21.92 -4.77 4.58
N PRO A 102 20.95 -5.61 5.00
CA PRO A 102 19.59 -5.14 5.27
C PRO A 102 19.57 -4.08 6.38
N PHE A 103 18.78 -3.03 6.20
CA PHE A 103 18.65 -2.00 7.21
C PHE A 103 17.81 -2.50 8.39
N MET A 104 18.37 -2.45 9.60
CA MET A 104 17.73 -2.99 10.81
C MET A 104 16.49 -2.21 11.26
N GLY A 105 16.36 -0.94 10.83
CA GLY A 105 15.19 -0.10 11.11
C GLY A 105 14.03 -0.30 10.14
N ASP A 106 14.17 -1.13 9.09
CA ASP A 106 13.10 -1.43 8.15
C ASP A 106 12.04 -2.36 8.79
N PRO A 107 10.79 -1.90 9.01
CA PRO A 107 9.74 -2.73 9.60
C PRO A 107 9.45 -4.00 8.79
N ARG A 108 9.57 -3.93 7.46
CA ARG A 108 9.34 -5.09 6.58
C ARG A 108 10.43 -6.14 6.79
N HIS A 109 11.68 -5.73 6.95
CA HIS A 109 12.78 -6.62 7.32
C HIS A 109 12.60 -7.22 8.72
N VAL A 110 12.13 -6.44 9.68
CA VAL A 110 11.81 -6.94 11.03
C VAL A 110 10.76 -8.06 10.97
N LEU A 111 9.69 -7.88 10.18
CA LEU A 111 8.67 -8.91 9.99
C LEU A 111 9.24 -10.18 9.33
N LYS A 112 10.10 -10.04 8.31
CA LYS A 112 10.78 -11.19 7.68
C LYS A 112 11.59 -12.01 8.69
N ARG A 113 12.31 -11.35 9.61
CA ARG A 113 13.05 -12.03 10.68
C ARG A 113 12.13 -12.74 11.66
N ALA A 114 10.99 -12.15 12.00
CA ALA A 114 9.99 -12.79 12.87
C ALA A 114 9.38 -14.04 12.21
N ILE A 115 9.05 -13.96 10.91
CA ILE A 115 8.58 -15.11 10.12
C ILE A 115 9.65 -16.21 10.08
N GLN A 116 10.92 -15.86 9.85
CA GLN A 116 12.00 -16.84 9.84
C GLN A 116 12.15 -17.54 11.20
N LYS A 117 12.04 -16.79 12.31
CA LYS A 117 12.06 -17.39 13.65
C LYS A 117 10.91 -18.39 13.86
N ALA A 118 9.71 -18.10 13.35
CA ALA A 118 8.60 -19.06 13.41
C ALA A 118 8.92 -20.34 12.61
N ARG A 119 9.53 -20.21 11.42
CA ARG A 119 9.98 -21.38 10.65
C ARG A 119 11.05 -22.19 11.36
N ASP A 120 12.01 -21.54 11.99
CA ASP A 120 13.06 -22.21 12.76
C ASP A 120 12.50 -22.97 13.99
N MET A 121 11.32 -22.57 14.48
CA MET A 121 10.57 -23.28 15.53
C MET A 121 9.75 -24.47 15.00
N GLY A 122 9.73 -24.70 13.67
CA GLY A 122 9.00 -25.79 13.03
C GLY A 122 7.58 -25.45 12.57
N PHE A 123 7.22 -24.16 12.47
CA PHE A 123 5.94 -23.76 11.86
C PHE A 123 6.08 -23.61 10.34
N ASP A 124 5.16 -24.21 9.58
CA ASP A 124 5.23 -24.23 8.12
C ASP A 124 4.65 -22.97 7.45
N ALA A 125 3.67 -22.32 8.10
CA ALA A 125 2.96 -21.16 7.57
C ALA A 125 2.62 -20.17 8.69
N PHE A 126 2.57 -18.88 8.36
CA PHE A 126 2.07 -17.84 9.25
C PHE A 126 1.15 -16.91 8.47
N ASN A 127 -0.16 -17.22 8.51
CA ASN A 127 -1.18 -16.46 7.80
C ASN A 127 -1.84 -15.42 8.71
N VAL A 128 -2.21 -14.28 8.13
CA VAL A 128 -2.87 -13.16 8.81
C VAL A 128 -4.04 -12.69 7.94
N GLY A 129 -5.23 -12.60 8.53
CA GLY A 129 -6.42 -11.97 7.96
C GLY A 129 -6.74 -10.69 8.74
N PRO A 130 -6.61 -9.50 8.13
CA PRO A 130 -6.90 -8.24 8.79
C PRO A 130 -8.33 -7.77 8.48
N GLU A 131 -8.99 -7.25 9.50
CA GLU A 131 -10.30 -6.59 9.43
C GLU A 131 -10.04 -5.09 9.69
N ALA A 132 -9.81 -4.34 8.61
CA ALA A 132 -9.34 -2.96 8.68
C ALA A 132 -10.50 -1.97 8.51
N GLU A 133 -11.16 -1.65 9.61
CA GLU A 133 -12.20 -0.62 9.68
C GLU A 133 -11.63 0.79 9.40
N PHE A 134 -12.47 1.66 8.85
CA PHE A 134 -12.15 3.06 8.59
C PHE A 134 -13.40 3.95 8.64
N PHE A 135 -13.20 5.25 8.85
CA PHE A 135 -14.29 6.23 8.80
C PHE A 135 -14.23 7.08 7.53
N LEU A 136 -15.39 7.52 7.03
CA LEU A 136 -15.51 8.54 5.98
C LEU A 136 -16.11 9.83 6.53
N PHE A 137 -15.29 10.88 6.53
CA PHE A 137 -15.69 12.23 6.93
C PHE A 137 -15.87 13.14 5.72
N GLN A 138 -16.75 14.13 5.85
CA GLN A 138 -16.88 15.22 4.88
C GLN A 138 -15.63 16.10 4.90
N THR A 139 -15.29 16.69 3.76
CA THR A 139 -14.27 17.76 3.66
C THR A 139 -14.93 19.13 3.52
N ASP A 140 -14.22 20.17 3.96
CA ASP A 140 -14.63 21.57 3.71
C ASP A 140 -14.29 22.02 2.27
N ASP A 141 -14.62 23.27 1.94
CA ASP A 141 -14.37 23.87 0.61
C ASP A 141 -12.88 23.95 0.25
N GLU A 142 -11.97 23.87 1.23
CA GLU A 142 -10.52 23.83 1.03
C GLU A 142 -10.00 22.38 0.93
N GLY A 143 -10.88 21.38 1.02
CA GLY A 143 -10.54 19.96 0.99
C GLY A 143 -9.95 19.43 2.31
N LYS A 144 -10.09 20.16 3.42
CA LYS A 144 -9.62 19.72 4.74
C LYS A 144 -10.69 18.86 5.42
N PRO A 145 -10.29 17.84 6.21
CA PRO A 145 -11.24 16.99 6.92
C PRO A 145 -12.06 17.77 7.94
N THR A 146 -13.33 17.41 8.07
CA THR A 146 -14.23 17.89 9.12
C THR A 146 -14.54 16.76 10.12
N THR A 147 -15.26 17.07 11.20
CA THR A 147 -15.75 16.07 12.16
C THR A 147 -17.15 15.54 11.80
N LYS A 148 -17.66 15.83 10.60
CA LYS A 148 -18.99 15.39 10.16
C LYS A 148 -18.87 14.14 9.32
N THR A 149 -19.61 13.10 9.68
CA THR A 149 -19.73 11.87 8.91
C THR A 149 -20.54 12.11 7.63
N ASN A 150 -20.44 11.19 6.68
CA ASN A 150 -21.20 11.22 5.43
C ASN A 150 -22.65 10.71 5.58
N ASP A 151 -22.94 9.93 6.62
CA ASP A 151 -24.26 9.35 6.91
C ASP A 151 -24.55 9.19 8.41
N GLU A 152 -25.74 8.65 8.69
CA GLU A 152 -26.28 8.28 10.02
C GLU A 152 -26.59 6.76 10.07
N ALA A 153 -25.97 5.97 9.19
CA ALA A 153 -26.23 4.54 9.06
C ALA A 153 -25.51 3.72 10.15
N GLY A 154 -25.97 2.50 10.36
CA GLY A 154 -25.39 1.53 11.27
C GLY A 154 -25.06 0.19 10.60
N TYR A 155 -24.85 -0.83 11.43
CA TYR A 155 -24.31 -2.11 11.00
C TYR A 155 -25.19 -2.81 9.94
N PHE A 156 -24.59 -3.10 8.78
CA PHE A 156 -25.28 -3.67 7.60
C PHE A 156 -26.47 -2.87 7.05
N ASP A 157 -26.59 -1.59 7.38
CA ASP A 157 -27.63 -0.76 6.78
C ASP A 157 -27.40 -0.61 5.26
N LEU A 158 -28.52 -0.52 4.54
CA LEU A 158 -28.56 -0.38 3.10
C LEU A 158 -28.84 1.08 2.70
N GLY A 159 -28.46 1.46 1.48
CA GLY A 159 -28.97 2.68 0.86
C GLY A 159 -30.52 2.75 0.90
N PRO A 160 -31.11 3.94 1.13
CA PRO A 160 -30.51 5.26 1.03
C PRO A 160 -29.88 5.81 2.33
N LEU A 161 -29.84 5.05 3.42
CA LEU A 161 -29.24 5.53 4.68
C LEU A 161 -27.71 5.51 4.61
N ASP A 162 -27.15 4.44 4.02
CA ASP A 162 -25.71 4.30 3.80
C ASP A 162 -25.27 5.16 2.61
N HIS A 163 -24.49 6.22 2.88
CA HIS A 163 -23.94 7.09 1.85
C HIS A 163 -22.50 6.70 1.45
N GLY A 164 -21.90 5.72 2.13
CA GLY A 164 -20.56 5.20 1.86
C GLY A 164 -20.52 4.14 0.75
N GLU A 165 -21.66 3.53 0.40
CA GLU A 165 -21.76 2.38 -0.54
C GLU A 165 -21.01 2.61 -1.86
N GLY A 166 -21.20 3.77 -2.49
CA GLY A 166 -20.55 4.10 -3.76
C GLY A 166 -19.02 4.14 -3.66
N THR A 167 -18.49 4.75 -2.59
CA THR A 167 -17.04 4.84 -2.34
C THR A 167 -16.46 3.46 -1.97
N ARG A 168 -17.13 2.70 -1.09
CA ARG A 168 -16.68 1.33 -0.75
C ARG A 168 -16.63 0.43 -1.98
N ARG A 169 -17.66 0.49 -2.83
CA ARG A 169 -17.71 -0.27 -4.09
C ARG A 169 -16.53 0.07 -5.01
N GLU A 170 -16.20 1.35 -5.18
CA GLU A 170 -15.07 1.76 -6.01
C GLU A 170 -13.72 1.26 -5.44
N ILE A 171 -13.56 1.30 -4.11
CA ILE A 171 -12.39 0.74 -3.42
C ILE A 171 -12.27 -0.76 -3.69
N CYS A 172 -13.35 -1.53 -3.52
CA CYS A 172 -13.35 -2.97 -3.78
C CYS A 172 -12.92 -3.28 -5.22
N MET A 173 -13.56 -2.62 -6.21
CA MET A 173 -13.23 -2.83 -7.63
C MET A 173 -11.79 -2.47 -7.98
N ALA A 174 -11.22 -1.45 -7.33
CA ALA A 174 -9.83 -1.08 -7.51
C ALA A 174 -8.86 -2.10 -6.89
N LEU A 175 -9.16 -2.58 -5.69
CA LEU A 175 -8.34 -3.60 -5.02
C LEU A 175 -8.37 -4.93 -5.77
N GLU A 176 -9.52 -5.37 -6.28
CA GLU A 176 -9.63 -6.57 -7.12
C GLU A 176 -8.76 -6.47 -8.38
N GLN A 177 -8.74 -5.31 -9.04
CA GLN A 177 -7.85 -5.07 -10.20
C GLN A 177 -6.35 -5.12 -9.81
N MET A 178 -6.03 -4.86 -8.55
CA MET A 178 -4.68 -5.03 -7.99
C MET A 178 -4.43 -6.45 -7.47
N GLY A 179 -5.36 -7.38 -7.65
CA GLY A 179 -5.22 -8.79 -7.30
C GLY A 179 -5.59 -9.14 -5.87
N PHE A 180 -6.33 -8.29 -5.16
CA PHE A 180 -6.96 -8.67 -3.88
C PHE A 180 -8.12 -9.64 -4.14
N GLU A 181 -8.31 -10.61 -3.23
CA GLU A 181 -9.55 -11.38 -3.12
C GLU A 181 -10.42 -10.72 -2.04
N ILE A 182 -11.36 -9.87 -2.46
CA ILE A 182 -12.30 -9.18 -1.57
C ILE A 182 -13.39 -10.17 -1.15
N GLU A 183 -13.62 -10.32 0.15
CA GLU A 183 -14.60 -11.28 0.70
C GLU A 183 -15.93 -10.59 1.02
N ALA A 184 -15.89 -9.40 1.62
CA ALA A 184 -17.07 -8.63 1.98
C ALA A 184 -16.79 -7.12 2.03
N SER A 185 -17.86 -6.34 2.02
CA SER A 185 -17.83 -4.92 2.36
C SER A 185 -19.16 -4.50 2.94
N HIS A 186 -19.12 -3.72 4.02
CA HIS A 186 -20.32 -3.26 4.71
C HIS A 186 -20.12 -1.93 5.43
N HIS A 187 -21.25 -1.36 5.81
CA HIS A 187 -21.30 -0.33 6.84
C HIS A 187 -21.08 -0.97 8.21
N GLU A 188 -20.32 -0.28 9.06
CA GLU A 188 -19.98 -0.70 10.41
C GLU A 188 -20.97 -0.11 11.45
N VAL A 189 -20.73 -0.36 12.74
CA VAL A 189 -21.67 0.00 13.82
C VAL A 189 -21.83 1.52 13.99
N ALA A 190 -20.76 2.30 13.86
CA ALA A 190 -20.82 3.76 14.05
C ALA A 190 -21.14 4.50 12.75
N GLU A 191 -21.73 5.69 12.88
CA GLU A 191 -22.03 6.59 11.76
C GLU A 191 -20.77 6.87 10.92
N GLY A 192 -20.87 6.71 9.60
CA GLY A 192 -19.76 6.86 8.65
C GLY A 192 -18.61 5.86 8.82
N GLN A 193 -18.79 4.78 9.60
CA GLN A 193 -17.80 3.71 9.76
C GLN A 193 -18.03 2.63 8.70
N HIS A 194 -16.94 2.08 8.19
CA HIS A 194 -16.97 1.15 7.09
C HIS A 194 -15.90 0.07 7.23
N GLU A 195 -16.18 -1.06 6.61
CA GLU A 195 -15.25 -2.20 6.54
C GLU A 195 -15.25 -2.82 5.14
N ILE A 196 -14.07 -3.32 4.77
CA ILE A 196 -13.83 -4.10 3.55
C ILE A 196 -12.88 -5.22 3.93
N ASP A 197 -13.38 -6.44 3.83
CA ASP A 197 -12.64 -7.65 4.13
C ASP A 197 -11.94 -8.18 2.89
N PHE A 198 -10.69 -8.57 3.07
CA PHE A 198 -9.94 -9.31 2.06
C PHE A 198 -9.29 -10.53 2.68
N LYS A 199 -9.21 -11.58 1.88
CA LYS A 199 -8.76 -12.89 2.31
C LYS A 199 -7.40 -12.85 2.98
N TYR A 200 -7.24 -13.70 4.00
CA TYR A 200 -5.96 -13.89 4.65
C TYR A 200 -4.89 -14.40 3.69
N GLU A 201 -3.65 -14.01 3.94
CA GLU A 201 -2.47 -14.50 3.23
C GLU A 201 -1.28 -14.64 4.20
N GLU A 202 -0.13 -15.08 3.67
CA GLU A 202 1.12 -15.12 4.42
C GLU A 202 1.47 -13.73 4.98
N ALA A 203 1.94 -13.67 6.23
CA ALA A 203 2.03 -12.45 7.03
C ALA A 203 2.72 -11.27 6.33
N LEU A 204 3.78 -11.52 5.56
CA LEU A 204 4.47 -10.46 4.80
C LEU A 204 3.60 -9.88 3.68
N HIS A 205 2.88 -10.75 2.95
CA HIS A 205 2.00 -10.31 1.89
C HIS A 205 0.79 -9.57 2.45
N THR A 206 0.21 -10.06 3.56
CA THR A 206 -0.85 -9.34 4.27
C THR A 206 -0.40 -7.95 4.72
N ALA A 207 0.82 -7.80 5.26
CA ALA A 207 1.35 -6.50 5.64
C ALA A 207 1.49 -5.54 4.45
N ASP A 208 2.00 -6.03 3.31
CA ASP A 208 2.07 -5.29 2.04
C ASP A 208 0.65 -4.88 1.54
N ASN A 209 -0.33 -5.77 1.72
CA ASN A 209 -1.74 -5.54 1.36
C ASN A 209 -2.40 -4.50 2.26
N ILE A 210 -2.18 -4.51 3.58
CA ILE A 210 -2.69 -3.48 4.52
C ILE A 210 -2.21 -2.09 4.09
N MET A 211 -0.93 -1.95 3.74
CA MET A 211 -0.38 -0.66 3.31
C MET A 211 -0.99 -0.20 1.98
N THR A 212 -1.22 -1.13 1.04
CA THR A 212 -1.89 -0.85 -0.23
C THR A 212 -3.37 -0.49 -0.03
N PHE A 213 -4.06 -1.20 0.86
CA PHE A 213 -5.45 -0.98 1.24
C PHE A 213 -5.66 0.44 1.77
N LYS A 214 -4.87 0.85 2.78
CA LYS A 214 -4.92 2.21 3.34
C LYS A 214 -4.70 3.28 2.28
N LEU A 215 -3.80 3.05 1.33
CA LEU A 215 -3.57 3.99 0.22
C LEU A 215 -4.77 4.08 -0.72
N ALA A 216 -5.36 2.94 -1.10
CA ALA A 216 -6.51 2.87 -1.98
C ALA A 216 -7.73 3.57 -1.35
N VAL A 217 -8.05 3.22 -0.10
CA VAL A 217 -9.15 3.81 0.68
C VAL A 217 -9.00 5.34 0.73
N LYS A 218 -7.83 5.84 1.17
CA LYS A 218 -7.58 7.30 1.27
C LYS A 218 -7.64 8.01 -0.08
N THR A 219 -7.08 7.40 -1.12
CA THR A 219 -7.04 8.02 -2.45
C THR A 219 -8.43 8.12 -3.08
N LEU A 220 -9.22 7.05 -2.98
CA LEU A 220 -10.56 6.97 -3.57
C LEU A 220 -11.59 7.76 -2.77
N ALA A 221 -11.49 7.77 -1.44
CA ALA A 221 -12.27 8.67 -0.60
C ALA A 221 -12.03 10.13 -0.99
N GLN A 222 -10.76 10.54 -1.10
CA GLN A 222 -10.41 11.90 -1.50
C GLN A 222 -10.95 12.27 -2.89
N LYS A 223 -10.87 11.34 -3.86
CA LYS A 223 -11.45 11.51 -5.19
C LYS A 223 -12.96 11.76 -5.14
N ASN A 224 -13.64 11.18 -4.15
CA ASN A 224 -15.07 11.29 -3.95
C ASN A 224 -15.46 12.43 -2.98
N GLY A 225 -14.54 13.33 -2.64
CA GLY A 225 -14.80 14.48 -1.75
C GLY A 225 -14.92 14.11 -0.27
N LEU A 226 -14.34 12.97 0.13
CA LEU A 226 -14.36 12.46 1.50
C LEU A 226 -12.95 12.32 2.07
N HIS A 227 -12.84 12.32 3.38
CA HIS A 227 -11.61 12.02 4.11
C HIS A 227 -11.74 10.67 4.80
N ALA A 228 -10.87 9.73 4.41
CA ALA A 228 -10.74 8.46 5.13
C ALA A 228 -9.65 8.53 6.20
N THR A 229 -9.97 8.05 7.41
CA THR A 229 -9.03 7.94 8.53
C THR A 229 -9.06 6.57 9.19
#